data_AF-B4J1A1-F1
#
_entry.id   AF-B4J1A1-F1
#
_cell.length_a   1.000
_cell.length_b   1.000
_cell.length_c   1.000
_cell.angle_alpha   90.00
_cell.angle_beta   90.00
_cell.angle_gamma   90.00
#
_symmetry.space_group_name_H-M   'P 1'
#
loop_
_entity.id
_entity.type
_entity.pdbx_description
1 polymer ?
#
loop_
_entity_poly.entity_id
_entity_poly.type
_entity_poly.pdbx_seq_one_letter_code
_entity_poly.pdbx_strand_id
1 'polypeptide(L)'
;MGLKHVNRLDQLYPFIEISLVKAFETNATNIGNLHILYGDHTSMLGVVRLRLLCRKENSHTGWKPVEFSSLDYKPKWKLPYERISYTDKYWRIYEPWLPISPTYSRTDKFFFNYNYPGYLQSYPEMEGYVTLLSNSYDNSMRVIEYLQEKHWLTWKTTAVFMDFTLFNADANIFTICTLLVEQTPFGTILSNARIISAKLHFVAQLGKGGLIVLIIYIIVVIQFFKALVMVVWYEPIKLRSMWTKLDLIIFVLNITVIILVSVQEFMVSQLLAKVESSSKLEFLDFRMPTRLHEWTRNMLGFLVCLTTMRLWRVLQFASVFQLFASTAMIILTFLMGFGIAAVTINENIADSFRA
;
A
#
# COMPACT_ATOMS: atom_id res chain seq x y z
N MET A 1 -4.06 17.22 18.50
CA MET A 1 -4.39 17.82 17.20
C MET A 1 -4.50 16.70 16.19
N GLY A 2 -5.62 16.57 15.47
CA GLY A 2 -5.81 15.50 14.48
C GLY A 2 -5.28 15.88 13.10
N LEU A 3 -4.94 14.88 12.27
CA LEU A 3 -4.43 15.11 10.90
C LEU A 3 -5.39 15.95 10.06
N LYS A 4 -6.71 15.74 10.21
CA LYS A 4 -7.77 16.52 9.52
C LYS A 4 -7.83 18.00 9.89
N HIS A 5 -7.17 18.41 10.98
CA HIS A 5 -7.15 19.81 11.44
C HIS A 5 -5.88 20.55 11.03
N VAL A 6 -4.99 19.91 10.25
CA VAL A 6 -3.78 20.54 9.72
C VAL A 6 -4.16 21.36 8.49
N ASN A 7 -4.34 22.67 8.69
CA ASN A 7 -4.74 23.60 7.62
C ASN A 7 -3.56 24.37 7.03
N ARG A 8 -2.42 24.41 7.73
CA ARG A 8 -1.17 25.06 7.28
C ARG A 8 0.01 24.12 7.39
N LEU A 9 1.00 24.27 6.51
CA LEU A 9 2.20 23.41 6.50
C LEU A 9 2.99 23.56 7.81
N ASP A 10 3.01 24.76 8.39
CA ASP A 10 3.71 25.03 9.64
C ASP A 10 3.13 24.22 10.82
N GLN A 11 1.84 23.85 10.74
CA GLN A 11 1.17 23.01 11.74
C GLN A 11 1.52 21.52 11.59
N LEU A 12 2.24 21.13 10.54
CA LEU A 12 2.62 19.75 10.32
C LEU A 12 3.72 19.30 11.30
N TYR A 13 4.69 20.16 11.63
CA TYR A 13 5.72 19.86 12.62
C TYR A 13 5.17 19.53 14.01
N PRO A 14 4.31 20.36 14.64
CA PRO A 14 3.71 20.01 15.93
C PRO A 14 2.79 18.78 15.83
N PHE A 15 2.16 18.53 14.68
CA PHE A 15 1.43 17.28 14.46
C PHE A 15 2.34 16.05 14.50
N ILE A 16 3.48 16.10 13.80
CA ILE A 16 4.49 15.03 13.77
C ILE A 16 5.03 14.80 15.19
N GLU A 17 5.41 15.87 15.90
CA GLU A 17 5.91 15.78 17.27
C GLU A 17 4.91 15.07 18.19
N ILE A 18 3.66 15.52 18.23
CA ILE A 18 2.64 14.98 19.14
C ILE A 18 2.22 13.57 18.74
N SER A 19 1.99 13.33 17.44
CA SER A 19 1.31 12.13 16.95
C SER A 19 2.25 11.02 16.48
N LEU A 20 3.47 11.35 16.09
CA LEU A 20 4.45 10.42 15.51
C LEU A 20 5.74 10.29 16.31
N VAL A 21 6.00 11.18 17.27
CA VAL A 21 7.13 11.05 18.20
C VAL A 21 6.63 10.75 19.61
N LYS A 22 5.92 11.69 20.22
CA LYS A 22 5.44 11.57 21.60
C LYS A 22 4.48 10.39 21.78
N ALA A 23 3.66 10.09 20.77
CA ALA A 23 2.76 8.94 20.81
C ALA A 23 3.50 7.60 20.90
N PHE A 24 4.71 7.51 20.34
CA PHE A 24 5.51 6.29 20.30
C PHE A 24 6.55 6.23 21.42
N GLU A 25 6.67 7.28 22.23
CA GLU A 25 7.62 7.34 23.33
C GLU A 25 7.11 6.51 24.52
N THR A 26 7.84 5.45 24.85
CA THR A 26 7.58 4.64 26.02
C THR A 26 8.34 5.19 27.22
N ASN A 27 7.65 5.79 28.19
CA ASN A 27 8.21 6.03 29.52
C ASN A 27 8.40 4.69 30.25
N ALA A 28 9.39 3.89 29.85
CA ALA A 28 9.74 2.64 30.52
C ALA A 28 11.19 2.72 31.02
N THR A 29 11.38 3.47 32.11
CA THR A 29 12.46 3.17 33.04
C THR A 29 12.24 1.74 33.56
N ASN A 30 13.20 0.86 33.27
CA ASN A 30 13.36 -0.53 33.73
C ASN A 30 12.92 -1.64 32.76
N ILE A 31 13.96 -2.33 32.27
CA ILE A 31 14.01 -3.74 31.82
C ILE A 31 13.39 -4.01 30.44
N GLY A 32 14.26 -3.91 29.42
CA GLY A 32 14.43 -4.98 28.43
C GLY A 32 13.44 -5.08 27.27
N ASN A 33 12.20 -4.61 27.38
CA ASN A 33 11.22 -4.67 26.28
C ASN A 33 10.54 -3.32 26.08
N LEU A 34 10.83 -2.71 24.93
CA LEU A 34 10.47 -1.34 24.59
C LEU A 34 9.34 -1.36 23.57
N HIS A 35 8.10 -1.44 24.05
CA HIS A 35 6.87 -1.29 23.27
C HIS A 35 5.81 -0.69 24.21
N ILE A 36 4.93 0.19 23.72
CA ILE A 36 3.48 0.19 24.02
C ILE A 36 2.88 1.50 23.46
N LEU A 37 2.07 1.35 22.43
CA LEU A 37 0.96 2.25 22.10
C LEU A 37 -0.32 1.47 22.39
N TYR A 38 -1.10 1.95 23.37
CA TYR A 38 -2.41 1.39 23.74
C TYR A 38 -2.40 -0.14 23.98
N GLY A 39 -1.72 -0.57 25.04
CA GLY A 39 -1.69 -1.96 25.52
C GLY A 39 -0.45 -2.75 25.13
N ASP A 40 -0.19 -3.83 25.87
CA ASP A 40 1.05 -4.64 25.85
C ASP A 40 1.33 -5.37 24.52
N HIS A 41 0.43 -5.26 23.54
CA HIS A 41 0.42 -6.13 22.36
C HIS A 41 0.85 -5.46 21.05
N THR A 42 0.88 -4.12 20.95
CA THR A 42 1.24 -3.40 19.71
C THR A 42 2.58 -2.66 19.83
N SER A 43 3.40 -2.86 18.81
CA SER A 43 4.81 -2.52 18.73
C SER A 43 5.07 -1.77 17.42
N MET A 44 5.81 -0.66 17.45
CA MET A 44 6.26 0.00 16.21
C MET A 44 7.51 -0.72 15.69
N LEU A 45 7.51 -1.06 14.40
CA LEU A 45 8.65 -1.66 13.73
C LEU A 45 9.45 -0.59 12.98
N GLY A 46 10.77 -0.56 13.23
CA GLY A 46 11.69 0.38 12.60
C GLY A 46 11.49 1.82 13.10
N VAL A 47 11.48 2.77 12.17
CA VAL A 47 11.37 4.21 12.44
C VAL A 47 10.31 4.86 11.56
N VAL A 48 9.89 6.08 11.88
CA VAL A 48 8.98 6.83 11.01
C VAL A 48 9.78 7.40 9.84
N ARG A 49 9.28 7.21 8.61
CA ARG A 49 9.85 7.79 7.40
C ARG A 49 9.02 8.99 6.97
N LEU A 50 9.66 10.14 6.85
CA LEU A 50 9.07 11.30 6.18
C LEU A 50 9.59 11.33 4.75
N ARG A 51 8.67 11.38 3.79
CA ARG A 51 8.99 11.53 2.37
C ARG A 51 8.30 12.76 1.82
N LEU A 52 9.06 13.60 1.15
CA LEU A 52 8.62 14.89 0.63
C LEU A 52 8.73 14.91 -0.89
N LEU A 53 7.65 15.31 -1.56
CA LEU A 53 7.68 15.64 -2.97
C LEU A 53 7.62 17.14 -3.15
N CYS A 54 8.60 17.65 -3.90
CA CYS A 54 8.70 19.06 -4.26
C CYS A 54 8.53 19.22 -5.76
N ARG A 55 7.77 20.24 -6.14
CA ARG A 55 7.58 20.59 -7.54
C ARG A 55 8.85 21.20 -8.13
N LYS A 56 9.10 20.91 -9.41
CA LYS A 56 10.21 21.49 -10.17
C LYS A 56 9.98 22.98 -10.45
N GLU A 57 11.03 23.79 -10.30
CA GLU A 57 10.98 25.26 -10.31
C GLU A 57 10.44 25.87 -11.62
N ASN A 58 10.74 25.25 -12.77
CA ASN A 58 10.28 25.72 -14.09
C ASN A 58 9.06 24.94 -14.63
N SER A 59 8.32 24.23 -13.77
CA SER A 59 7.15 23.47 -14.24
C SER A 59 5.91 24.36 -14.34
N HIS A 60 5.44 24.60 -15.58
CA HIS A 60 4.19 25.33 -15.81
C HIS A 60 2.98 24.57 -15.23
N THR A 61 2.03 25.29 -14.62
CA THR A 61 0.70 24.77 -14.30
C THR A 61 -0.09 24.59 -15.60
N GLY A 62 -0.13 23.37 -16.13
CA GLY A 62 -0.91 23.01 -17.31
C GLY A 62 -1.50 21.61 -17.18
N TRP A 63 -2.05 21.08 -18.28
CA TRP A 63 -2.68 19.76 -18.34
C TRP A 63 -1.69 18.58 -18.27
N LYS A 64 -0.39 18.85 -18.30
CA LYS A 64 0.64 17.82 -18.18
C LYS A 64 0.77 17.37 -16.72
N PRO A 65 1.14 16.10 -16.48
CA PRO A 65 1.42 15.63 -15.12
C PRO A 65 2.51 16.49 -14.48
N VAL A 66 2.38 16.72 -13.17
CA VAL A 66 3.34 17.54 -12.42
C VAL A 66 4.70 16.84 -12.38
N GLU A 67 5.74 17.54 -12.82
CA GLU A 67 7.12 17.08 -12.70
C GLU A 67 7.66 17.41 -11.30
N PHE A 68 8.19 16.39 -10.62
CA PHE A 68 8.85 16.54 -9.33
C PHE A 68 10.35 16.81 -9.51
N SER A 69 10.93 17.46 -8.52
CA SER A 69 12.36 17.72 -8.49
C SER A 69 13.14 16.45 -8.12
N SER A 70 14.17 16.15 -8.90
CA SER A 70 15.15 15.08 -8.66
C SER A 70 16.58 15.62 -8.50
N LEU A 71 16.73 16.91 -8.21
CA LEU A 71 18.03 17.56 -8.03
C LEU A 71 18.53 17.38 -6.60
N ASP A 72 19.85 17.33 -6.45
CA ASP A 72 20.51 17.36 -5.15
C ASP A 72 20.50 18.81 -4.63
N TYR A 73 19.90 19.04 -3.46
CA TYR A 73 19.85 20.36 -2.85
C TYR A 73 20.74 20.46 -1.62
N LYS A 74 21.22 21.67 -1.34
CA LYS A 74 21.73 22.03 -0.01
C LYS A 74 20.55 22.29 0.95
N PRO A 75 20.79 22.28 2.27
CA PRO A 75 19.83 22.78 3.25
C PRO A 75 19.28 24.16 2.84
N LYS A 76 17.98 24.37 3.09
CA LYS A 76 17.19 25.53 2.59
C LYS A 76 16.95 25.54 1.07
N TRP A 77 16.98 24.39 0.40
CA TRP A 77 16.68 24.25 -1.04
C TRP A 77 17.55 25.12 -1.95
N LYS A 78 18.85 25.27 -1.61
CA LYS A 78 19.81 26.05 -2.40
C LYS A 78 20.56 25.16 -3.40
N LEU A 79 20.82 25.71 -4.58
CA LEU A 79 21.67 25.13 -5.63
C LEU A 79 22.96 25.95 -5.78
N PRO A 80 24.06 25.35 -6.27
CA PRO A 80 24.28 23.92 -6.51
C PRO A 80 24.54 23.15 -5.20
N TYR A 81 24.37 21.81 -5.22
CA TYR A 81 24.78 20.95 -4.12
C TYR A 81 26.30 21.06 -3.86
N GLU A 82 26.69 21.10 -2.58
CA GLU A 82 28.10 21.05 -2.17
C GLU A 82 28.16 20.25 -0.88
N ARG A 83 29.11 19.31 -0.84
CA ARG A 83 29.34 18.48 0.33
C ARG A 83 30.01 19.34 1.40
N ILE A 84 29.27 19.67 2.45
CA ILE A 84 29.79 20.42 3.60
C ILE A 84 30.69 19.48 4.43
N SER A 85 31.92 19.89 4.71
CA SER A 85 32.87 19.12 5.55
C SER A 85 32.35 18.91 6.97
N TYR A 86 32.64 17.74 7.54
CA TYR A 86 32.18 17.29 8.85
C TYR A 86 32.92 18.03 9.98
N THR A 87 32.44 19.20 10.38
CA THR A 87 33.00 19.90 11.55
C THR A 87 32.24 19.63 12.84
N ASP A 88 30.92 19.37 12.79
CA ASP A 88 30.09 19.05 13.96
C ASP A 88 28.86 18.22 13.56
N LYS A 89 28.88 16.87 13.60
CA LYS A 89 27.67 16.07 13.29
C LYS A 89 27.57 14.73 14.02
N TYR A 90 26.44 14.56 14.72
CA TYR A 90 26.00 13.33 15.40
C TYR A 90 25.04 12.43 14.57
N TRP A 91 24.69 12.76 13.32
CA TRP A 91 23.73 11.97 12.51
C TRP A 91 23.67 12.39 11.01
N ARG A 92 22.78 11.73 10.24
CA ARG A 92 22.56 11.82 8.77
C ARG A 92 21.92 13.14 8.30
N ILE A 93 22.57 14.26 8.56
CA ILE A 93 21.98 15.61 8.43
C ILE A 93 21.82 16.11 6.97
N TYR A 94 22.32 15.39 5.95
CA TYR A 94 22.21 15.82 4.54
C TYR A 94 21.25 14.96 3.70
N GLU A 95 20.88 13.78 4.19
CA GLU A 95 19.92 12.90 3.51
C GLU A 95 18.57 13.56 3.18
N PRO A 96 18.01 14.49 4.01
CA PRO A 96 16.69 15.07 3.73
C PRO A 96 16.59 15.93 2.45
N TRP A 97 17.71 16.29 1.83
CA TRP A 97 17.77 17.07 0.58
C TRP A 97 18.38 16.30 -0.59
N LEU A 98 18.65 15.01 -0.39
CA LEU A 98 19.04 14.11 -1.45
C LEU A 98 17.80 13.36 -1.96
N PRO A 99 17.61 13.28 -3.29
CA PRO A 99 16.48 12.57 -3.86
C PRO A 99 16.63 11.07 -3.63
N ILE A 100 15.50 10.36 -3.61
CA ILE A 100 15.43 8.91 -3.70
C ILE A 100 15.86 8.49 -5.13
N SER A 101 17.14 8.54 -5.49
CA SER A 101 17.65 7.75 -6.64
C SER A 101 19.17 7.71 -6.76
N PRO A 102 19.79 6.61 -7.23
CA PRO A 102 19.22 5.29 -7.59
C PRO A 102 19.89 4.12 -6.83
N THR A 103 19.14 3.42 -5.98
CA THR A 103 19.52 2.07 -5.47
C THR A 103 18.42 1.03 -5.70
N TYR A 104 17.53 1.27 -6.67
CA TYR A 104 16.54 0.27 -7.07
C TYR A 104 17.10 -0.55 -8.23
N SER A 105 17.24 -1.86 -8.01
CA SER A 105 17.53 -2.84 -9.06
C SER A 105 16.48 -2.74 -10.18
N ARG A 106 16.77 -3.25 -11.38
CA ARG A 106 15.76 -3.33 -12.46
C ARG A 106 14.48 -4.05 -12.01
N THR A 107 14.62 -5.06 -11.15
CA THR A 107 13.50 -5.79 -10.54
C THR A 107 12.68 -4.87 -9.65
N ASP A 108 13.36 -4.08 -8.83
CA ASP A 108 12.73 -3.12 -7.93
C ASP A 108 11.99 -2.07 -8.75
N LYS A 109 12.58 -1.57 -9.84
CA LYS A 109 11.88 -0.61 -10.71
C LYS A 109 10.59 -1.18 -11.30
N PHE A 110 10.55 -2.46 -11.66
CA PHE A 110 9.33 -3.09 -12.15
C PHE A 110 8.25 -3.22 -11.05
N PHE A 111 8.64 -3.63 -9.85
CA PHE A 111 7.72 -3.86 -8.73
C PHE A 111 7.30 -2.59 -7.98
N PHE A 112 8.16 -1.57 -7.92
CA PHE A 112 7.95 -0.33 -7.17
C PHE A 112 7.42 0.82 -8.04
N ASN A 113 7.27 0.65 -9.37
CA ASN A 113 6.70 1.69 -10.24
C ASN A 113 5.19 1.82 -9.99
N TYR A 114 4.86 2.47 -8.87
CA TYR A 114 3.52 2.67 -8.40
C TYR A 114 3.33 4.15 -8.06
N ASN A 115 2.20 4.68 -8.51
CA ASN A 115 1.77 6.01 -8.14
C ASN A 115 0.75 5.87 -7.01
N TYR A 116 1.06 6.44 -5.86
CA TYR A 116 0.14 6.54 -4.74
C TYR A 116 -1.04 7.43 -5.14
N PRO A 117 -2.29 6.95 -5.09
CA PRO A 117 -3.45 7.77 -5.40
C PRO A 117 -3.69 8.78 -4.27
N GLY A 118 -3.40 10.04 -4.55
CA GLY A 118 -3.75 11.16 -3.69
C GLY A 118 -5.15 11.69 -3.97
N TYR A 119 -5.57 12.71 -3.21
CA TYR A 119 -6.86 13.38 -3.44
C TYR A 119 -6.80 14.26 -4.69
N LEU A 120 -5.74 15.05 -4.85
CA LEU A 120 -5.58 15.94 -6.01
C LEU A 120 -5.01 15.22 -7.23
N GLN A 121 -3.99 14.40 -7.03
CA GLN A 121 -3.27 13.72 -8.09
C GLN A 121 -2.59 12.45 -7.58
N SER A 122 -2.12 11.62 -8.50
CA SER A 122 -1.31 10.45 -8.13
C SER A 122 0.17 10.82 -8.03
N TYR A 123 0.86 10.33 -6.99
CA TYR A 123 2.25 10.67 -6.67
C TYR A 123 3.17 9.46 -6.85
N PRO A 124 4.29 9.56 -7.58
CA PRO A 124 5.24 8.47 -7.70
C PRO A 124 5.88 8.15 -6.33
N GLU A 125 5.94 6.86 -5.97
CA GLU A 125 6.57 6.43 -4.71
C GLU A 125 8.11 6.47 -4.76
N MET A 126 8.69 6.34 -5.95
CA MET A 126 10.14 6.31 -6.16
C MET A 126 10.82 7.68 -6.09
N GLU A 127 10.05 8.76 -6.14
CA GLU A 127 10.58 10.11 -6.20
C GLU A 127 10.33 10.85 -4.89
N GLY A 128 11.09 11.93 -4.73
CA GLY A 128 11.06 12.80 -3.57
C GLY A 128 12.31 12.67 -2.71
N TYR A 129 12.24 13.31 -1.55
CA TYR A 129 13.32 13.45 -0.59
C TYR A 129 12.92 12.77 0.70
N VAL A 130 13.81 11.96 1.28
CA VAL A 130 13.49 11.14 2.45
C VAL A 130 14.34 11.53 3.64
N THR A 131 13.68 11.59 4.79
CA THR A 131 14.33 11.67 6.08
C THR A 131 13.70 10.68 7.03
N LEU A 132 14.53 10.02 7.83
CA LEU A 132 14.10 9.08 8.85
C LEU A 132 14.11 9.76 10.21
N LEU A 133 13.06 9.52 10.99
CA LEU A 133 13.09 9.83 12.42
C LEU A 133 13.94 8.78 13.15
N SER A 134 14.32 9.09 14.38
CA SER A 134 15.01 8.13 15.25
C SER A 134 14.01 7.31 16.06
N ASN A 135 14.51 6.28 16.74
CA ASN A 135 13.71 5.49 17.69
C ASN A 135 13.62 6.14 19.08
N SER A 136 14.41 7.20 19.35
CA SER A 136 14.39 7.92 20.63
C SER A 136 13.78 9.31 20.43
N TYR A 137 12.94 9.73 21.38
CA TYR A 137 12.33 11.06 21.40
C TYR A 137 13.36 12.19 21.18
N ASP A 138 14.43 12.23 21.98
CA ASP A 138 15.41 13.33 21.93
C ASP A 138 16.09 13.43 20.55
N ASN A 139 16.42 12.29 19.95
CA ASN A 139 17.03 12.25 18.63
C ASN A 139 16.03 12.65 17.55
N SER A 140 14.78 12.17 17.62
CA SER A 140 13.72 12.55 16.69
C SER A 140 13.38 14.04 16.77
N MET A 141 13.39 14.62 17.97
CA MET A 141 13.16 16.05 18.17
C MET A 141 14.27 16.87 17.52
N ARG A 142 15.54 16.49 17.71
CA ARG A 142 16.68 17.15 17.02
C ARG A 142 16.55 17.10 15.49
N VAL A 143 16.01 16.01 14.94
CA VAL A 143 15.73 15.92 13.49
C VAL A 143 14.65 16.92 13.10
N ILE A 144 13.53 16.96 13.82
CA ILE A 144 12.40 17.85 13.53
C ILE A 144 12.83 19.33 13.63
N GLU A 145 13.51 19.71 14.71
CA GLU A 145 14.03 21.07 14.91
C GLU A 145 14.96 21.49 13.77
N TYR A 146 15.85 20.59 13.34
CA TYR A 146 16.74 20.85 12.22
C TYR A 146 15.99 21.03 10.89
N LEU A 147 14.99 20.18 10.62
CA LEU A 147 14.15 20.31 9.41
C LEU A 147 13.38 21.63 9.40
N GLN A 148 12.90 22.07 10.57
CA GLN A 148 12.20 23.34 10.74
C GLN A 148 13.15 24.54 10.56
N GLU A 149 14.32 24.53 11.20
CA GLU A 149 15.33 25.60 11.12
C GLU A 149 15.89 25.78 9.69
N LYS A 150 15.96 24.68 8.93
CA LYS A 150 16.42 24.69 7.53
C LYS A 150 15.28 24.76 6.50
N HIS A 151 14.05 25.08 6.92
CA HIS A 151 12.88 25.23 6.04
C HIS A 151 12.71 24.07 5.06
N TRP A 152 12.66 22.84 5.58
CA TRP A 152 12.47 21.65 4.76
C TRP A 152 11.10 21.68 4.05
N LEU A 153 10.05 22.06 4.77
CA LEU A 153 8.74 22.37 4.17
C LEU A 153 8.75 23.78 3.59
N THR A 154 8.35 23.92 2.32
CA THR A 154 8.30 25.21 1.61
C THR A 154 7.01 25.30 0.79
N TRP A 155 6.74 26.46 0.19
CA TRP A 155 5.62 26.62 -0.73
C TRP A 155 5.70 25.72 -1.98
N LYS A 156 6.89 25.17 -2.31
CA LYS A 156 7.09 24.22 -3.41
C LYS A 156 6.75 22.78 -3.02
N THR A 157 6.53 22.51 -1.74
CA THR A 157 6.09 21.21 -1.23
C THR A 157 4.72 20.89 -1.84
N THR A 158 4.59 19.72 -2.45
CA THR A 158 3.32 19.27 -3.05
C THR A 158 2.68 18.18 -2.21
N ALA A 159 3.48 17.27 -1.65
CA ALA A 159 2.99 16.20 -0.79
C ALA A 159 4.04 15.79 0.24
N VAL A 160 3.58 15.52 1.46
CA VAL A 160 4.37 14.94 2.55
C VAL A 160 3.73 13.63 2.95
N PHE A 161 4.50 12.55 2.86
CA PHE A 161 4.14 11.22 3.31
C PHE A 161 4.83 10.95 4.64
N MET A 162 4.07 10.44 5.59
CA MET A 162 4.55 9.96 6.89
C MET A 162 4.22 8.47 6.96
N ASP A 163 5.23 7.64 6.72
CA ASP A 163 5.09 6.19 6.65
C ASP A 163 5.66 5.56 7.92
N PHE A 164 4.90 4.67 8.54
CA PHE A 164 5.37 3.84 9.65
C PHE A 164 4.62 2.52 9.69
N THR A 165 5.23 1.53 10.36
CA THR A 165 4.67 0.19 10.45
C THR A 165 4.51 -0.23 11.89
N LEU A 166 3.34 -0.77 12.21
CA LEU A 166 2.99 -1.33 13.50
C LEU A 166 2.92 -2.85 13.38
N PHE A 167 3.22 -3.54 14.46
CA PHE A 167 3.10 -4.98 14.57
C PHE A 167 2.37 -5.32 15.86
N ASN A 168 1.34 -6.14 15.72
CA ASN A 168 0.60 -6.69 16.85
C ASN A 168 1.07 -8.13 17.08
N ALA A 169 1.69 -8.37 18.24
CA ALA A 169 2.27 -9.67 18.60
C ALA A 169 1.21 -10.75 18.83
N ASP A 170 0.08 -10.40 19.47
CA ASP A 170 -0.99 -11.35 19.80
C ASP A 170 -1.67 -11.90 18.54
N ALA A 171 -1.97 -11.00 17.60
CA ALA A 171 -2.65 -11.37 16.36
C ALA A 171 -1.69 -11.78 15.23
N ASN A 172 -0.39 -11.50 15.38
CA ASN A 172 0.64 -11.57 14.34
C ASN A 172 0.25 -10.79 13.07
N ILE A 173 -0.22 -9.56 13.25
CA ILE A 173 -0.69 -8.68 12.17
C ILE A 173 0.24 -7.48 12.08
N PHE A 174 0.69 -7.17 10.86
CA PHE A 174 1.37 -5.92 10.60
C PHE A 174 0.36 -4.91 10.06
N THR A 175 0.43 -3.69 10.55
CA THR A 175 -0.38 -2.57 10.09
C THR A 175 0.53 -1.48 9.55
N ILE A 176 0.38 -1.20 8.26
CA ILE A 176 1.12 -0.17 7.57
C ILE A 176 0.27 1.08 7.54
N CYS A 177 0.82 2.15 8.10
CA CYS A 177 0.18 3.45 8.15
C CYS A 177 0.92 4.39 7.20
N THR A 178 0.22 4.89 6.20
CA THR A 178 0.69 5.96 5.31
C THR A 178 -0.23 7.15 5.50
N LEU A 179 0.28 8.18 6.18
CA LEU A 179 -0.40 9.46 6.30
C LEU A 179 0.11 10.40 5.22
N LEU A 180 -0.79 11.04 4.49
CA LEU A 180 -0.50 11.92 3.38
C LEU A 180 -1.06 13.31 3.67
N VAL A 181 -0.21 14.32 3.51
CA VAL A 181 -0.58 15.73 3.54
C VAL A 181 -0.21 16.35 2.20
N GLU A 182 -1.22 16.69 1.41
CA GLU A 182 -1.07 17.32 0.11
C GLU A 182 -1.26 18.83 0.25
N GLN A 183 -0.41 19.59 -0.42
CA GLN A 183 -0.59 21.02 -0.60
C GLN A 183 -1.03 21.29 -2.03
N THR A 184 -2.21 21.86 -2.18
CA THR A 184 -2.71 22.31 -3.48
C THR A 184 -1.92 23.53 -3.96
N PRO A 185 -1.87 23.80 -5.27
CA PRO A 185 -1.27 25.02 -5.82
C PRO A 185 -1.88 26.32 -5.26
N PHE A 186 -3.10 26.25 -4.74
CA PHE A 186 -3.82 27.37 -4.11
C PHE A 186 -3.48 27.55 -2.62
N GLY A 187 -2.60 26.72 -2.06
CA GLY A 187 -2.20 26.77 -0.65
C GLY A 187 -3.16 26.08 0.33
N THR A 188 -4.24 25.46 -0.17
CA THR A 188 -5.11 24.59 0.65
C THR A 188 -4.41 23.28 0.93
N ILE A 189 -4.58 22.76 2.15
CA ILE A 189 -4.02 21.48 2.58
C ILE A 189 -5.12 20.42 2.62
N LEU A 190 -4.80 19.26 2.07
CA LEU A 190 -5.67 18.09 2.05
C LEU A 190 -4.94 16.95 2.75
N SER A 191 -5.61 16.33 3.72
CA SER A 191 -5.06 15.20 4.45
C SER A 191 -5.75 13.90 4.08
N ASN A 192 -4.97 12.85 3.81
CA ASN A 192 -5.46 11.49 3.63
C ASN A 192 -4.68 10.53 4.54
N ALA A 193 -5.33 9.47 5.00
CA ALA A 193 -4.70 8.44 5.82
C ALA A 193 -5.10 7.07 5.26
N ARG A 194 -4.10 6.28 4.85
CA ARG A 194 -4.29 4.91 4.40
C ARG A 194 -3.67 3.96 5.40
N ILE A 195 -4.52 3.13 6.00
CA ILE A 195 -4.13 2.14 7.01
C ILE A 195 -4.45 0.77 6.42
N ILE A 196 -3.43 -0.06 6.23
CA ILE A 196 -3.59 -1.41 5.70
C ILE A 196 -3.03 -2.40 6.71
N SER A 197 -3.90 -3.28 7.19
CA SER A 197 -3.50 -4.37 8.07
C SER A 197 -3.44 -5.67 7.28
N ALA A 198 -2.29 -6.34 7.34
CA ALA A 198 -2.03 -7.58 6.62
C ALA A 198 -1.33 -8.60 7.52
N LYS A 199 -1.75 -9.86 7.39
CA LYS A 199 -1.01 -11.01 7.91
C LYS A 199 0.02 -11.39 6.86
N LEU A 200 1.26 -10.96 7.08
CA LEU A 200 2.31 -11.12 6.07
C LEU A 200 2.91 -12.53 6.07
N HIS A 201 2.85 -13.26 7.19
CA HIS A 201 3.21 -14.68 7.27
C HIS A 201 1.97 -15.56 7.45
N PHE A 202 1.32 -15.87 6.33
CA PHE A 202 0.13 -16.70 6.30
C PHE A 202 0.48 -18.17 6.57
N VAL A 203 1.53 -18.69 5.94
CA VAL A 203 1.89 -20.12 6.02
C VAL A 203 2.33 -20.54 7.42
N ALA A 204 3.11 -19.70 8.11
CA ALA A 204 3.61 -20.01 9.46
C ALA A 204 2.50 -20.03 10.53
N GLN A 205 1.40 -19.31 10.29
CA GLN A 205 0.27 -19.24 11.23
C GLN A 205 -0.80 -20.31 10.95
N LEU A 206 -0.75 -20.99 9.80
CA LEU A 206 -1.61 -22.14 9.55
C LEU A 206 -1.23 -23.25 10.53
N GLY A 207 -2.07 -23.45 11.55
CA GLY A 207 -1.98 -24.64 12.39
C GLY A 207 -2.06 -25.92 11.55
N LYS A 208 -1.79 -27.08 12.17
CA LYS A 208 -1.76 -28.38 11.47
C LYS A 208 -3.00 -28.63 10.60
N GLY A 209 -4.19 -28.22 11.05
CA GLY A 209 -5.43 -28.33 10.27
C GLY A 209 -5.45 -27.47 9.00
N GLY A 210 -4.93 -26.24 9.06
CA GLY A 210 -4.84 -25.35 7.91
C GLY A 210 -3.90 -25.88 6.82
N LEU A 211 -2.78 -26.49 7.22
CA LEU A 211 -1.87 -27.16 6.28
C LEU A 211 -2.53 -28.35 5.58
N ILE A 212 -3.31 -29.16 6.29
CA ILE A 212 -4.06 -30.28 5.70
C ILE A 212 -5.05 -29.77 4.65
N VAL A 213 -5.81 -28.70 4.97
CA VAL A 213 -6.76 -28.08 4.03
C VAL A 213 -6.04 -27.53 2.79
N LEU A 214 -4.86 -26.92 2.96
CA LEU A 214 -4.06 -26.42 1.84
C LEU A 214 -3.59 -27.56 0.92
N ILE A 215 -3.16 -28.69 1.48
CA ILE A 215 -2.76 -29.88 0.72
C ILE A 215 -3.96 -30.43 -0.07
N ILE A 216 -5.12 -30.56 0.57
CA ILE A 216 -6.35 -31.01 -0.09
C ILE A 216 -6.72 -30.06 -1.23
N TYR A 217 -6.64 -28.75 -1.00
CA TYR A 217 -6.90 -27.73 -2.00
C TYR A 217 -6.00 -27.89 -3.24
N ILE A 218 -4.69 -28.06 -3.04
CA ILE A 218 -3.73 -28.28 -4.13
C ILE A 218 -4.08 -29.55 -4.92
N ILE A 219 -4.44 -30.64 -4.25
CA ILE A 219 -4.86 -31.89 -4.91
C ILE A 219 -6.10 -31.65 -5.77
N VAL A 220 -7.11 -30.93 -5.25
CA VAL A 220 -8.34 -30.60 -5.98
C VAL A 220 -8.04 -29.75 -7.22
N VAL A 221 -7.15 -28.76 -7.11
CA VAL A 221 -6.73 -27.92 -8.25
C VAL A 221 -6.03 -28.76 -9.33
N ILE A 222 -5.16 -29.69 -8.96
CA ILE A 222 -4.47 -30.59 -9.91
C ILE A 222 -5.47 -31.51 -10.63
N GLN A 223 -6.42 -32.10 -9.89
CA GLN A 223 -7.47 -32.94 -10.48
C GLN A 223 -8.35 -32.14 -11.44
N PHE A 224 -8.72 -30.91 -11.06
CA PHE A 224 -9.46 -30.00 -11.92
C PHE A 224 -8.69 -29.65 -13.19
N PHE A 225 -7.39 -29.37 -13.08
CA PHE A 225 -6.54 -29.08 -14.23
C PHE A 225 -6.47 -30.27 -15.20
N LYS A 226 -6.26 -31.49 -14.69
CA LYS A 226 -6.24 -32.70 -15.51
C LYS A 226 -7.54 -32.87 -16.31
N ALA A 227 -8.69 -32.66 -15.66
CA ALA A 227 -9.98 -32.75 -16.33
C ALA A 227 -10.15 -31.67 -17.42
N LEU A 228 -9.70 -30.44 -17.16
CA LEU A 228 -9.78 -29.34 -18.12
C LEU A 228 -8.89 -29.61 -19.35
N VAL A 229 -7.64 -30.03 -19.15
CA VAL A 229 -6.71 -30.35 -20.25
C VAL A 229 -7.27 -31.45 -21.13
N MET A 230 -7.86 -32.48 -20.55
CA MET A 230 -8.51 -33.56 -21.30
C MET A 230 -9.63 -33.01 -22.21
N VAL A 231 -10.50 -32.14 -21.69
CA VAL A 231 -11.58 -31.54 -22.49
C VAL A 231 -11.04 -30.65 -23.62
N VAL A 232 -10.00 -29.87 -23.35
CA VAL A 232 -9.36 -29.00 -24.36
C VAL A 232 -8.71 -29.82 -25.48
N TRP A 233 -8.06 -30.93 -25.14
CA TRP A 233 -7.30 -31.74 -26.09
C TRP A 233 -8.17 -32.65 -26.96
N TYR A 234 -9.18 -33.29 -26.38
CA TYR A 234 -10.02 -34.26 -27.10
C TYR A 234 -11.23 -33.63 -27.79
N GLU A 235 -11.74 -32.48 -27.32
CA GLU A 235 -12.97 -31.88 -27.85
C GLU A 235 -12.86 -30.34 -28.00
N PRO A 236 -12.03 -29.84 -28.93
CA PRO A 236 -11.79 -28.41 -29.10
C PRO A 236 -13.07 -27.61 -29.48
N ILE A 237 -14.08 -28.28 -30.03
CA ILE A 237 -15.39 -27.67 -30.32
C ILE A 237 -16.10 -27.20 -29.03
N LYS A 238 -15.92 -27.89 -27.90
CA LYS A 238 -16.50 -27.49 -26.61
C LYS A 238 -15.86 -26.23 -26.02
N LEU A 239 -14.74 -25.74 -26.56
CA LEU A 239 -14.12 -24.46 -26.17
C LEU A 239 -14.95 -23.24 -26.56
N ARG A 240 -15.84 -23.38 -27.55
CA ARG A 240 -16.78 -22.30 -27.90
C ARG A 240 -17.87 -22.09 -26.83
N SER A 241 -18.10 -23.07 -25.95
CA SER A 241 -19.05 -22.95 -24.86
C SER A 241 -18.62 -21.89 -23.85
N MET A 242 -19.55 -21.02 -23.44
CA MET A 242 -19.31 -19.99 -22.41
C MET A 242 -18.81 -20.60 -21.10
N TRP A 243 -19.30 -21.79 -20.75
CA TRP A 243 -18.92 -22.47 -19.52
C TRP A 243 -17.49 -23.00 -19.52
N THR A 244 -17.01 -23.51 -20.66
CA THR A 244 -15.63 -23.97 -20.79
C THR A 244 -14.65 -22.79 -20.74
N LYS A 245 -15.05 -21.61 -21.26
CA LYS A 245 -14.28 -20.37 -21.08
C LYS A 245 -14.22 -19.95 -19.62
N LEU A 246 -15.33 -20.04 -18.89
CA LEU A 246 -15.37 -19.76 -17.45
C LEU A 246 -14.44 -20.72 -16.67
N ASP A 247 -14.48 -22.02 -16.98
CA ASP A 247 -13.58 -23.02 -16.39
C ASP A 247 -12.10 -22.70 -16.67
N LEU A 248 -11.77 -22.21 -17.87
CA LEU A 248 -10.42 -21.75 -18.22
C LEU A 248 -10.00 -20.51 -17.42
N ILE A 249 -10.89 -19.53 -17.24
CA ILE A 249 -10.61 -18.33 -16.43
C ILE A 249 -10.37 -18.71 -14.96
N ILE A 250 -11.18 -19.61 -14.39
CA ILE A 250 -10.98 -20.14 -13.03
C ILE A 250 -9.60 -20.79 -12.91
N PHE A 251 -9.18 -21.57 -13.91
CA PHE A 251 -7.87 -22.21 -13.91
C PHE A 251 -6.72 -21.20 -13.93
N VAL A 252 -6.78 -20.19 -14.81
CA VAL A 252 -5.77 -19.13 -14.87
C VAL A 252 -5.70 -18.38 -13.53
N LEU A 253 -6.85 -18.00 -12.96
CA LEU A 253 -6.91 -17.32 -11.66
C LEU A 253 -6.31 -18.15 -10.53
N ASN A 254 -6.55 -19.47 -10.50
CA ASN A 254 -5.93 -20.36 -9.52
C ASN A 254 -4.40 -20.31 -9.58
N ILE A 255 -3.83 -20.42 -10.79
CA ILE A 255 -2.38 -20.33 -10.98
C ILE A 255 -1.87 -18.96 -10.55
N THR A 256 -2.54 -17.88 -10.96
CA THR A 256 -2.16 -16.51 -10.59
C THR A 256 -2.15 -16.33 -9.07
N VAL A 257 -3.17 -16.82 -8.35
CA VAL A 257 -3.23 -16.75 -6.88
C VAL A 257 -2.09 -17.53 -6.24
N ILE A 258 -1.80 -18.76 -6.69
CA ILE A 258 -0.69 -19.56 -6.15
C ILE A 258 0.65 -18.84 -6.34
N ILE A 259 0.89 -18.26 -7.52
CA ILE A 259 2.12 -17.49 -7.80
C ILE A 259 2.20 -16.26 -6.89
N LEU A 260 1.12 -15.47 -6.79
CA LEU A 260 1.11 -14.25 -5.98
C LEU A 260 1.37 -14.54 -4.49
N VAL A 261 0.73 -15.57 -3.93
CA VAL A 261 0.97 -16.02 -2.53
C VAL A 261 2.42 -16.43 -2.34
N SER A 262 2.99 -17.19 -3.29
CA SER A 262 4.37 -17.67 -3.19
C SER A 262 5.38 -16.51 -3.23
N VAL A 263 5.19 -15.55 -4.14
CA VAL A 263 6.03 -14.34 -4.24
C VAL A 263 5.88 -13.49 -2.99
N GLN A 264 4.66 -13.31 -2.48
CA GLN A 264 4.39 -12.56 -1.26
C GLN A 264 5.18 -13.15 -0.08
N GLU A 265 5.05 -14.45 0.19
CA GLU A 265 5.74 -15.12 1.30
C GLU A 265 7.27 -15.01 1.18
N PHE A 266 7.81 -15.20 -0.04
CA PHE A 266 9.25 -15.05 -0.27
C PHE A 266 9.76 -13.64 0.06
N MET A 267 9.04 -12.59 -0.37
CA MET A 267 9.41 -11.21 -0.07
C MET A 267 9.31 -10.91 1.42
N VAL A 268 8.28 -11.42 2.10
CA VAL A 268 8.09 -11.23 3.54
C VAL A 268 9.20 -11.91 4.33
N SER A 269 9.55 -13.16 4.01
CA SER A 269 10.65 -13.87 4.67
C SER A 269 11.98 -13.12 4.55
N GLN A 270 12.27 -12.52 3.39
CA GLN A 270 13.48 -11.71 3.21
C GLN A 270 13.48 -10.45 4.06
N LEU A 271 12.33 -9.75 4.15
CA LEU A 271 12.21 -8.54 4.94
C LEU A 271 12.31 -8.85 6.44
N LEU A 272 11.73 -9.96 6.89
CA LEU A 272 11.81 -10.38 8.29
C LEU A 272 13.22 -10.84 8.69
N ALA A 273 13.92 -11.56 7.81
CA ALA A 273 15.34 -11.85 8.03
C ALA A 273 16.17 -10.56 8.18
N LYS A 274 15.85 -9.52 7.39
CA LYS A 274 16.48 -8.19 7.54
C LYS A 274 16.12 -7.52 8.86
N VAL A 275 14.88 -7.64 9.33
CA VAL A 275 14.45 -7.11 10.64
C VAL A 275 15.24 -7.74 11.77
N GLU A 276 15.48 -9.05 11.70
CA GLU A 276 16.24 -9.79 12.70
C GLU A 276 17.74 -9.42 12.68
N SER A 277 18.32 -9.18 11.50
CA SER A 277 19.74 -8.88 11.35
C SER A 277 20.12 -7.40 11.47
N SER A 278 19.24 -6.47 11.10
CA SER A 278 19.54 -5.04 11.08
C SER A 278 19.34 -4.40 12.46
N SER A 279 20.28 -3.55 12.86
CA SER A 279 20.09 -2.64 14.00
C SER A 279 18.84 -1.77 13.81
N LYS A 280 18.11 -1.48 14.89
CA LYS A 280 16.77 -0.85 14.97
C LYS A 280 16.58 0.53 14.29
N LEU A 281 17.54 1.01 13.50
CA LEU A 281 17.59 2.35 12.92
C LEU A 281 17.23 2.39 11.42
N GLU A 282 16.94 1.25 10.78
CA GLU A 282 16.56 1.21 9.36
C GLU A 282 15.04 1.16 9.16
N PHE A 283 14.55 1.96 8.20
CA PHE A 283 13.17 1.87 7.75
C PHE A 283 12.98 0.66 6.84
N LEU A 284 12.08 -0.23 7.24
CA LEU A 284 11.74 -1.43 6.47
C LEU A 284 10.50 -1.17 5.64
N ASP A 285 10.63 -1.30 4.33
CA ASP A 285 9.55 -0.99 3.41
C ASP A 285 8.60 -2.17 3.21
N PHE A 286 7.59 -2.28 4.07
CA PHE A 286 6.56 -3.32 3.98
C PHE A 286 5.41 -2.99 3.00
N ARG A 287 5.43 -1.83 2.32
CA ARG A 287 4.33 -1.45 1.40
C ARG A 287 4.19 -2.44 0.24
N MET A 288 5.31 -2.91 -0.30
CA MET A 288 5.30 -3.83 -1.44
C MET A 288 4.60 -5.17 -1.15
N PRO A 289 5.01 -5.94 -0.12
CA PRO A 289 4.33 -7.20 0.18
C PRO A 289 2.87 -7.00 0.59
N THR A 290 2.53 -5.86 1.21
CA THR A 290 1.14 -5.54 1.54
C THR A 290 0.28 -5.22 0.32
N ARG A 291 0.83 -4.57 -0.71
CA ARG A 291 0.12 -4.41 -1.99
C ARG A 291 -0.11 -5.77 -2.67
N LEU A 292 0.90 -6.65 -2.71
CA LEU A 292 0.72 -8.00 -3.23
C LEU A 292 -0.37 -8.77 -2.46
N HIS A 293 -0.46 -8.55 -1.15
CA HIS A 293 -1.53 -9.11 -0.33
C HIS A 293 -2.92 -8.59 -0.73
N GLU A 294 -3.10 -7.28 -0.92
CA GLU A 294 -4.35 -6.70 -1.42
C GLU A 294 -4.74 -7.28 -2.80
N TRP A 295 -3.78 -7.39 -3.71
CA TRP A 295 -3.99 -7.96 -5.04
C TRP A 295 -4.39 -9.43 -4.96
N THR A 296 -3.71 -10.20 -4.12
CA THR A 296 -4.03 -11.61 -3.88
C THR A 296 -5.44 -11.76 -3.31
N ARG A 297 -5.83 -10.91 -2.36
CA ARG A 297 -7.16 -10.92 -1.75
C ARG A 297 -8.24 -10.61 -2.78
N ASN A 298 -8.02 -9.63 -3.64
CA ASN A 298 -8.96 -9.29 -4.71
C ASN A 298 -9.09 -10.43 -5.72
N MET A 299 -7.97 -11.01 -6.17
CA MET A 299 -7.96 -12.16 -7.09
C MET A 299 -8.63 -13.40 -6.48
N LEU A 300 -8.43 -13.65 -5.19
CA LEU A 300 -9.11 -14.71 -4.45
C LEU A 300 -10.63 -14.46 -4.40
N GLY A 301 -11.06 -13.20 -4.20
CA GLY A 301 -12.47 -12.82 -4.25
C GLY A 301 -13.11 -13.13 -5.61
N PHE A 302 -12.45 -12.76 -6.71
CA PHE A 302 -12.90 -13.12 -8.06
C PHE A 302 -12.93 -14.64 -8.28
N LEU A 303 -11.93 -15.35 -7.78
CA LEU A 303 -11.87 -16.81 -7.88
C LEU A 303 -13.05 -17.48 -7.14
N VAL A 304 -13.37 -17.04 -5.92
CA VAL A 304 -14.53 -17.53 -5.15
C VAL A 304 -15.84 -17.17 -5.86
N CYS A 305 -15.95 -15.96 -6.41
CA CYS A 305 -17.13 -15.54 -7.18
C CYS A 305 -17.35 -16.40 -8.44
N LEU A 306 -16.29 -16.69 -9.21
CA LEU A 306 -16.42 -17.50 -10.42
C LEU A 306 -16.65 -18.98 -10.11
N THR A 307 -16.03 -19.52 -9.05
CA THR A 307 -16.27 -20.90 -8.62
C THR A 307 -17.68 -21.09 -8.08
N THR A 308 -18.25 -20.11 -7.38
CA THR A 308 -19.68 -20.14 -7.00
C THR A 308 -20.59 -20.02 -8.20
N MET A 309 -20.26 -19.19 -9.20
CA MET A 309 -20.97 -19.15 -10.48
C MET A 309 -20.89 -20.50 -11.24
N ARG A 310 -19.78 -21.23 -11.12
CA ARG A 310 -19.67 -22.59 -11.67
C ARG A 310 -20.59 -23.58 -10.95
N LEU A 311 -20.79 -23.45 -9.64
CA LEU A 311 -21.77 -24.27 -8.90
C LEU A 311 -23.20 -24.00 -9.41
N TRP A 312 -23.51 -22.75 -9.76
CA TRP A 312 -24.80 -22.40 -10.37
C TRP A 312 -25.10 -23.18 -11.66
N ARG A 313 -24.09 -23.42 -12.50
CA ARG A 313 -24.23 -24.25 -13.71
C ARG A 313 -24.78 -25.65 -13.39
N VAL A 314 -24.35 -26.24 -12.29
CA VAL A 314 -24.80 -27.58 -11.86
C VAL A 314 -26.25 -27.53 -11.39
N LEU A 315 -26.64 -26.46 -10.69
CA LEU A 315 -28.01 -26.24 -10.20
C LEU A 315 -29.03 -26.03 -11.33
N GLN A 316 -28.60 -25.52 -12.49
CA GLN A 316 -29.46 -25.37 -13.69
C GLN A 316 -29.97 -26.70 -14.28
N PHE A 317 -29.54 -27.85 -13.75
CA PHE A 317 -30.18 -29.13 -14.10
C PHE A 317 -31.65 -29.16 -13.70
N ALA A 318 -32.05 -28.49 -12.62
CA ALA A 318 -33.45 -28.36 -12.25
C ALA A 318 -34.11 -27.16 -12.97
N SER A 319 -35.30 -27.40 -13.54
CA SER A 319 -36.05 -26.43 -14.37
C SER A 319 -36.33 -25.11 -13.67
N VAL A 320 -36.54 -25.14 -12.35
CA VAL A 320 -36.76 -23.95 -11.51
C VAL A 320 -35.59 -22.96 -11.64
N PHE A 321 -34.34 -23.44 -11.60
CA PHE A 321 -33.16 -22.59 -11.68
C PHE A 321 -32.92 -22.00 -13.07
N GLN A 322 -33.40 -22.66 -14.13
CA GLN A 322 -33.33 -22.11 -15.49
C GLN A 322 -34.25 -20.89 -15.65
N LEU A 323 -35.46 -20.95 -15.09
CA LEU A 323 -36.41 -19.84 -15.10
C LEU A 323 -35.85 -18.62 -14.34
N PHE A 324 -35.24 -18.85 -13.17
CA PHE A 324 -34.57 -17.78 -12.41
C PHE A 324 -33.42 -17.12 -13.18
N ALA A 325 -32.60 -17.90 -13.90
CA ALA A 325 -31.50 -17.33 -14.67
C ALA A 325 -31.99 -16.40 -15.80
N SER A 326 -33.09 -16.74 -16.47
CA SER A 326 -33.67 -15.93 -17.55
C SER A 326 -34.23 -14.59 -17.04
N THR A 327 -34.95 -14.62 -15.92
CA THR A 327 -35.53 -13.41 -15.31
C THR A 327 -34.46 -12.50 -14.70
N ALA A 328 -33.41 -13.07 -14.11
CA ALA A 328 -32.28 -12.32 -13.56
C ALA A 328 -31.56 -11.47 -14.62
N MET A 329 -31.36 -11.98 -15.84
CA MET A 329 -30.71 -11.24 -16.92
C MET A 329 -31.51 -10.00 -17.36
N ILE A 330 -32.84 -10.11 -17.37
CA ILE A 330 -33.73 -8.99 -17.70
C ILE A 330 -33.62 -7.91 -16.61
N ILE A 331 -33.73 -8.32 -15.33
CA ILE A 331 -33.63 -7.39 -14.19
C ILE A 331 -32.26 -6.70 -14.17
N LEU A 332 -31.18 -7.43 -14.44
CA LEU A 332 -29.83 -6.86 -14.48
C LEU A 332 -29.70 -5.77 -15.55
N THR A 333 -30.30 -5.97 -16.71
CA THR A 333 -30.29 -4.99 -17.81
C THR A 333 -31.02 -3.70 -17.38
N PHE A 334 -32.17 -3.83 -16.71
CA PHE A 334 -32.89 -2.67 -16.14
C PHE A 334 -32.09 -1.98 -15.05
N LEU A 335 -31.43 -2.72 -14.16
CA LEU A 335 -30.64 -2.17 -13.06
C LEU A 335 -29.40 -1.40 -13.56
N MET A 336 -28.74 -1.91 -14.61
CA MET A 336 -27.66 -1.19 -15.28
C MET A 336 -28.16 0.13 -15.89
N GLY A 337 -29.32 0.12 -16.56
CA GLY A 337 -29.93 1.34 -17.11
C GLY A 337 -30.25 2.37 -16.03
N PHE A 338 -30.82 1.93 -14.90
CA PHE A 338 -31.08 2.80 -13.76
C PHE A 338 -29.80 3.37 -13.14
N GLY A 339 -28.75 2.55 -12.99
CA GLY A 339 -27.46 2.99 -12.45
C GLY A 339 -26.82 4.09 -13.30
N ILE A 340 -26.83 3.93 -14.62
CA ILE A 340 -26.31 4.96 -15.55
C ILE A 340 -27.12 6.26 -15.43
N ALA A 341 -28.45 6.17 -15.37
CA ALA A 341 -29.31 7.35 -15.19
C ALA A 341 -29.05 8.06 -13.86
N ALA A 342 -28.90 7.31 -12.77
CA ALA A 342 -28.65 7.88 -11.44
C ALA A 342 -27.31 8.61 -11.37
N VAL A 343 -26.25 8.02 -11.93
CA VAL A 343 -24.91 8.64 -11.96
C VAL A 343 -24.94 9.93 -12.78
N THR A 344 -25.46 9.88 -14.01
CA THR A 344 -25.49 11.04 -14.91
C THR A 344 -26.29 12.23 -14.37
N ILE A 345 -27.34 12.00 -13.58
CA ILE A 345 -28.16 13.06 -12.98
C ILE A 345 -27.50 13.68 -11.74
N ASN A 346 -26.85 12.85 -10.89
CA ASN A 346 -26.40 13.27 -9.55
C ASN A 346 -24.90 13.62 -9.45
N GLU A 347 -24.12 13.41 -10.50
CA GLU A 347 -22.66 13.59 -10.51
C GLU A 347 -22.19 14.97 -10.02
N ASN A 348 -23.00 16.01 -10.19
CA ASN A 348 -22.61 17.38 -9.88
C ASN A 348 -22.99 17.85 -8.46
N ILE A 349 -23.87 17.14 -7.74
CA ILE A 349 -24.50 17.66 -6.51
C ILE A 349 -23.98 16.97 -5.25
N ALA A 350 -23.59 15.70 -5.31
CA ALA A 350 -23.24 14.93 -4.12
C ALA A 350 -21.83 14.35 -4.20
N ASP A 351 -21.03 14.64 -3.16
CA ASP A 351 -19.67 14.13 -3.00
C ASP A 351 -19.61 12.60 -2.97
N SER A 352 -20.72 11.91 -2.67
CA SER A 352 -20.83 10.45 -2.71
C SER A 352 -20.72 9.83 -4.10
N PHE A 353 -20.92 10.61 -5.17
CA PHE A 353 -20.85 10.12 -6.56
C PHE A 353 -19.53 10.46 -7.26
N ARG A 354 -18.63 11.19 -6.59
CA ARG A 354 -17.28 11.46 -7.08
C ARG A 354 -16.37 10.33 -6.59
N ALA A 355 -16.30 9.25 -7.37
CA ALA A 355 -15.46 8.08 -7.09
C ALA A 355 -14.14 8.13 -7.87
#